data_AF-A0A1C3KB03-F1
#
_entry.id   AF-A0A1C3KB03-F1
#
_cell.length_a   1.000
_cell.length_b   1.000
_cell.length_c   1.000
_cell.angle_alpha   90.00
_cell.angle_beta   90.00
_cell.angle_gamma   90.00
#
_symmetry.space_group_name_H-M   'P 1'
#
loop_
_entity.id
_entity.type
_entity.pdbx_description
1 polymer ?
#
loop_
_entity_poly.entity_id
_entity_poly.type
_entity_poly.pdbx_seq_one_letter_code
_entity_poly.pdbx_strand_id
1 'polypeptide(L)'
;MCRYVDVLHTQNWRYTFIYICNSVISGITCQDRYRIRYKRIIAEKKEEIWRKTFSIQLKPASSDKKNENSRKKKPLGQEKKNTESVDKLAFLCRKITKAWKTSIVEMENTYKEKTKKMDKAWKQDMWTRKWSKYLENTHKLISSKLNSPDLSIRDKEKIAEIWIFWAKTDFNVFLNHVISEWNSNYNTIEESAQEVAKMKK
;
A
#
# COMPACT_ATOMS: atom_id res chain seq x y z
N MET A 1 -40.01 -4.22 -16.47
CA MET A 1 -39.86 -3.71 -15.09
C MET A 1 -39.81 -4.90 -14.14
N CYS A 2 -38.66 -5.21 -13.57
CA CYS A 2 -38.52 -6.17 -12.47
C CYS A 2 -37.43 -5.68 -11.50
N ARG A 3 -37.78 -5.62 -10.21
CA ARG A 3 -36.89 -5.49 -9.04
C ARG A 3 -36.33 -6.88 -8.68
N TYR A 4 -35.36 -6.92 -7.75
CA TYR A 4 -34.48 -8.03 -7.27
C TYR A 4 -33.11 -8.02 -7.97
N VAL A 5 -31.94 -7.94 -7.30
CA VAL A 5 -31.50 -8.59 -6.05
C VAL A 5 -30.41 -7.73 -5.38
N ASP A 6 -30.62 -7.35 -4.11
CA ASP A 6 -29.54 -7.03 -3.17
C ASP A 6 -28.80 -8.32 -2.77
N VAL A 7 -27.57 -8.17 -2.25
CA VAL A 7 -26.76 -9.15 -1.50
C VAL A 7 -25.60 -9.81 -2.32
N LEU A 8 -24.41 -9.70 -1.70
CA LEU A 8 -23.13 -10.40 -1.96
C LEU A 8 -22.08 -9.69 -2.82
N HIS A 9 -21.35 -8.74 -2.21
CA HIS A 9 -19.90 -8.67 -2.43
C HIS A 9 -19.09 -8.31 -1.17
N THR A 10 -19.63 -8.63 0.00
CA THR A 10 -18.86 -8.87 1.22
C THR A 10 -18.60 -10.38 1.31
N GLN A 11 -17.35 -10.76 1.60
CA GLN A 11 -16.81 -12.12 1.74
C GLN A 11 -16.29 -12.82 0.46
N ASN A 12 -15.03 -12.57 0.06
CA ASN A 12 -14.20 -13.66 -0.48
C ASN A 12 -12.66 -13.49 -0.51
N TRP A 13 -12.05 -12.56 0.23
CA TRP A 13 -10.57 -12.44 0.27
C TRP A 13 -9.90 -13.05 1.51
N ARG A 14 -10.67 -13.59 2.46
CA ARG A 14 -10.17 -14.12 3.72
C ARG A 14 -9.71 -15.58 3.66
N TYR A 15 -10.22 -16.39 2.73
CA TYR A 15 -10.01 -17.85 2.76
C TYR A 15 -8.81 -18.35 1.97
N THR A 16 -8.41 -17.68 0.89
CA THR A 16 -7.28 -18.13 0.05
C THR A 16 -5.90 -17.85 0.66
N PHE A 17 -5.78 -16.94 1.63
CA PHE A 17 -4.48 -16.55 2.22
C PHE A 17 -4.08 -17.41 3.44
N ILE A 18 -5.03 -18.06 4.12
CA ILE A 18 -4.76 -18.86 5.32
C ILE A 18 -4.17 -20.24 4.96
N TYR A 19 -4.56 -20.80 3.81
CA TYR A 19 -4.18 -22.17 3.42
C TYR A 19 -2.70 -22.32 3.03
N ILE A 20 -2.07 -21.25 2.49
CA ILE A 20 -0.67 -21.28 2.03
C ILE A 20 0.32 -21.14 3.21
N CYS A 21 -0.09 -20.56 4.34
CA CYS A 21 0.82 -20.34 5.47
C CYS A 21 0.96 -21.55 6.40
N ASN A 22 0.03 -22.51 6.38
CA ASN A 22 -0.03 -23.58 7.37
C ASN A 22 0.78 -24.84 7.02
N SER A 23 1.25 -25.02 5.78
CA SER A 23 1.95 -26.26 5.38
C SER A 23 3.47 -26.27 5.64
N VAL A 24 4.08 -25.17 6.07
CA VAL A 24 5.56 -25.03 6.14
C VAL A 24 6.11 -24.86 7.57
N ILE A 25 5.29 -24.82 8.61
CA ILE A 25 5.73 -24.48 9.98
C ILE A 25 5.50 -25.62 10.98
N SER A 26 6.03 -26.81 10.70
CA SER A 26 6.15 -27.88 11.69
C SER A 26 7.63 -28.14 11.98
N GLY A 27 8.18 -27.50 13.01
CA GLY A 27 9.52 -27.84 13.51
C GLY A 27 10.43 -26.72 14.03
N ILE A 28 9.95 -25.51 14.28
CA ILE A 28 10.82 -24.39 14.73
C ILE A 28 10.67 -24.19 16.25
N THR A 29 11.78 -24.28 16.98
CA THR A 29 11.83 -24.05 18.43
C THR A 29 11.54 -22.59 18.80
N CYS A 30 11.22 -22.32 20.07
CA CYS A 30 10.86 -20.98 20.54
C CYS A 30 11.99 -19.95 20.32
N GLN A 31 13.24 -20.30 20.60
CA GLN A 31 14.40 -19.41 20.39
C GLN A 31 14.67 -19.14 18.90
N ASP A 32 14.48 -20.12 18.03
CA ASP A 32 14.64 -19.94 16.58
C ASP A 32 13.59 -18.98 16.00
N ARG A 33 12.37 -18.96 16.56
CA ARG A 33 11.33 -17.98 16.18
C ARG A 33 11.73 -16.55 16.49
N TYR A 34 12.42 -16.29 17.60
CA TYR A 34 12.90 -14.94 17.94
C TYR A 34 14.07 -14.52 17.05
N ARG A 35 15.03 -15.42 16.79
CA ARG A 35 16.17 -15.16 15.91
C ARG A 35 15.75 -14.91 14.45
N ILE A 36 14.76 -15.65 13.95
CA ILE A 36 14.16 -15.43 12.61
C ILE A 36 13.39 -14.11 12.58
N ARG A 37 12.59 -13.79 13.61
CA ARG A 37 11.88 -12.49 13.71
C ARG A 37 12.85 -11.32 13.77
N TYR A 38 13.93 -11.41 14.54
CA TYR A 38 14.92 -10.34 14.66
C TYR A 38 15.74 -10.16 13.38
N LYS A 39 16.13 -11.25 12.71
CA LYS A 39 16.73 -11.19 11.37
C LYS A 39 15.77 -10.62 10.32
N ARG A 40 14.44 -10.86 10.43
CA ARG A 40 13.41 -10.18 9.62
C ARG A 40 13.36 -8.68 9.91
N ILE A 41 13.33 -8.27 11.18
CA ILE A 41 13.29 -6.87 11.61
C ILE A 41 14.51 -6.06 11.12
N ILE A 42 15.71 -6.68 11.10
CA ILE A 42 16.94 -6.04 10.61
C ILE A 42 17.01 -6.05 9.06
N ALA A 43 16.52 -7.10 8.39
CA ALA A 43 16.48 -7.16 6.93
C ALA A 43 15.31 -6.36 6.30
N GLU A 44 14.24 -6.09 7.06
CA GLU A 44 13.10 -5.21 6.75
C GLU A 44 13.41 -3.71 6.97
N LYS A 45 14.67 -3.34 7.28
CA LYS A 45 15.20 -1.99 6.96
C LYS A 45 15.36 -1.77 5.44
N LYS A 46 14.83 -2.66 4.59
CA LYS A 46 14.44 -2.31 3.21
C LYS A 46 13.40 -1.20 3.29
N GLU A 47 13.69 -0.04 2.71
CA GLU A 47 12.75 1.08 2.59
C GLU A 47 11.30 0.60 2.38
N GLU A 48 10.40 1.09 3.23
CA GLU A 48 8.97 0.85 3.17
C GLU A 48 8.49 1.04 1.72
N ILE A 49 7.89 0.02 1.11
CA ILE A 49 7.61 -0.02 -0.34
C ILE A 49 6.79 1.20 -0.77
N TRP A 50 5.84 1.62 0.07
CA TRP A 50 5.00 2.79 -0.18
C TRP A 50 5.74 4.13 -0.08
N ARG A 51 6.97 4.18 0.45
CA ARG A 51 7.86 5.37 0.39
C ARG A 51 8.71 5.43 -0.87
N LYS A 52 8.75 4.36 -1.67
CA LYS A 52 9.54 4.32 -2.90
C LYS A 52 8.95 5.19 -3.99
N THR A 53 9.81 5.67 -4.88
CA THR A 53 9.40 6.41 -6.07
C THR A 53 8.73 5.48 -7.08
N PHE A 54 7.74 6.00 -7.80
CA PHE A 54 7.18 5.28 -8.95
C PHE A 54 8.21 5.29 -10.08
N SER A 55 8.47 4.11 -10.66
CA SER A 55 9.46 3.90 -11.70
C SER A 55 8.84 3.18 -12.89
N ILE A 56 9.34 3.51 -14.08
CA ILE A 56 8.95 2.85 -15.33
C ILE A 56 9.68 1.51 -15.40
N GLN A 57 8.92 0.43 -15.54
CA GLN A 57 9.42 -0.88 -15.90
C GLN A 57 9.32 -1.01 -17.42
N LEU A 58 10.37 -0.58 -18.12
CA LEU A 58 10.53 -0.93 -19.53
C LEU A 58 10.79 -2.44 -19.57
N LYS A 59 9.78 -3.24 -19.92
CA LYS A 59 10.07 -4.62 -20.31
C LYS A 59 11.01 -4.52 -21.52
N PRO A 60 12.21 -5.13 -21.49
CA PRO A 60 12.97 -5.27 -22.72
C PRO A 60 12.05 -5.99 -23.69
N ALA A 61 11.86 -5.42 -24.88
CA ALA A 61 11.28 -6.14 -25.99
C ALA A 61 11.98 -7.51 -26.05
N SER A 62 11.19 -8.57 -26.16
CA SER A 62 11.65 -9.95 -26.23
C SER A 62 12.97 -10.06 -26.98
N SER A 63 13.87 -10.88 -26.43
CA SER A 63 15.00 -11.46 -27.13
C SER A 63 14.48 -12.23 -28.34
N ASP A 64 14.17 -11.52 -29.43
CA ASP A 64 13.99 -12.12 -30.73
C ASP A 64 15.36 -12.62 -31.15
N LYS A 65 15.47 -13.94 -31.18
CA LYS A 65 16.62 -14.64 -31.74
C LYS A 65 16.94 -14.03 -33.10
N LYS A 66 18.22 -13.68 -33.27
CA LYS A 66 18.84 -13.24 -34.52
C LYS A 66 18.25 -14.00 -35.71
N ASN A 67 17.73 -13.27 -36.68
CA ASN A 67 17.93 -13.67 -38.06
C ASN A 67 18.39 -12.45 -38.86
N GLU A 68 19.63 -12.56 -39.31
CA GLU A 68 20.40 -11.57 -40.04
C GLU A 68 19.98 -11.61 -41.50
N ASN A 69 19.19 -10.63 -41.93
CA ASN A 69 19.33 -9.91 -43.21
C ASN A 69 18.07 -9.13 -43.57
N SER A 70 18.11 -7.82 -43.37
CA SER A 70 17.67 -6.83 -44.35
C SER A 70 17.87 -5.43 -43.76
N ARG A 71 18.84 -4.69 -44.30
CA ARG A 71 18.97 -3.24 -44.06
C ARG A 71 17.74 -2.53 -44.64
N LYS A 72 16.68 -2.41 -43.84
CA LYS A 72 15.68 -1.35 -44.03
C LYS A 72 16.01 -0.22 -43.08
N LYS A 73 16.41 0.93 -43.65
CA LYS A 73 16.56 2.19 -42.91
C LYS A 73 15.25 2.44 -42.14
N LYS A 74 15.29 2.34 -40.80
CA LYS A 74 14.19 2.79 -39.94
C LYS A 74 14.00 4.31 -40.13
N PRO A 75 12.77 4.82 -40.28
CA PRO A 75 12.55 6.25 -40.45
C PRO A 75 12.94 7.01 -39.17
N LEU A 76 13.75 8.07 -39.33
CA LEU A 76 14.22 9.00 -38.29
C LEU A 76 13.10 9.60 -37.41
N GLY A 77 11.83 9.50 -37.83
CA GLY A 77 10.65 9.99 -37.11
C GLY A 77 10.06 9.06 -36.05
N GLN A 78 10.37 7.75 -36.06
CA GLN A 78 9.86 6.80 -35.05
C GLN A 78 10.65 6.88 -33.73
N GLU A 79 11.96 7.13 -33.78
CA GLU A 79 12.78 7.31 -32.58
C GLU A 79 12.35 8.56 -31.80
N LYS A 80 12.14 9.70 -32.48
CA LYS A 80 11.68 10.93 -31.81
C LYS A 80 10.35 10.77 -31.07
N LYS A 81 9.35 10.11 -31.69
CA LYS A 81 8.04 9.85 -31.04
C LYS A 81 8.15 8.92 -29.83
N ASN A 82 9.02 7.90 -29.91
CA ASN A 82 9.24 6.98 -28.81
C ASN A 82 9.95 7.68 -27.64
N THR A 83 10.98 8.48 -27.90
CA THR A 83 11.68 9.26 -26.86
C THR A 83 10.75 10.27 -26.18
N GLU A 84 9.95 11.00 -26.95
CA GLU A 84 8.98 11.97 -26.39
C GLU A 84 7.92 11.28 -25.50
N SER A 85 7.50 10.07 -25.85
CA SER A 85 6.55 9.29 -25.04
C SER A 85 7.16 8.80 -23.72
N VAL A 86 8.44 8.43 -23.73
CA VAL A 86 9.19 8.00 -22.54
C VAL A 86 9.45 9.17 -21.61
N ASP A 87 9.82 10.33 -22.14
CA ASP A 87 10.05 11.55 -21.35
C ASP A 87 8.77 12.03 -20.67
N LYS A 88 7.63 12.02 -21.39
CA LYS A 88 6.32 12.34 -20.82
C LYS A 88 5.93 11.37 -19.70
N LEU A 89 6.18 10.08 -19.88
CA LEU A 89 5.91 9.08 -18.85
C LEU A 89 6.83 9.26 -17.63
N ALA A 90 8.11 9.57 -17.83
CA ALA A 90 9.06 9.82 -16.76
C ALA A 90 8.67 11.07 -15.95
N PHE A 91 8.25 12.14 -16.65
CA PHE A 91 7.71 13.34 -16.03
C PHE A 91 6.46 13.02 -15.20
N LEU A 92 5.52 12.24 -15.73
CA LEU A 92 4.34 11.80 -15.00
C LEU A 92 4.70 11.01 -13.74
N CYS A 93 5.62 10.04 -13.83
CA CYS A 93 6.08 9.27 -12.67
C CYS A 93 6.66 10.18 -11.58
N ARG A 94 7.42 11.23 -11.95
CA ARG A 94 7.94 12.22 -10.99
C ARG A 94 6.80 13.03 -10.35
N LYS A 95 5.83 13.51 -11.14
CA LYS A 95 4.66 14.25 -10.64
C LYS A 95 3.87 13.42 -9.63
N ILE A 96 3.51 12.19 -9.99
CA ILE A 96 2.75 11.28 -9.14
C ILE A 96 3.54 10.89 -7.89
N THR A 97 4.85 10.65 -8.01
CA THR A 97 5.73 10.39 -6.86
C THR A 97 5.70 11.53 -5.86
N LYS A 98 5.81 12.78 -6.33
CA LYS A 98 5.76 13.97 -5.46
C LYS A 98 4.41 14.04 -4.75
N ALA A 99 3.31 13.95 -5.49
CA ALA A 99 1.96 14.01 -4.93
C ALA A 99 1.69 12.91 -3.89
N TRP A 100 2.11 11.68 -4.18
CA TRP A 100 1.97 10.55 -3.26
C TRP A 100 2.78 10.73 -1.97
N LYS A 101 4.07 11.11 -2.09
CA LYS A 101 4.93 11.35 -0.92
C LYS A 101 4.41 12.50 -0.05
N THR A 102 4.00 13.61 -0.66
CA THR A 102 3.40 14.75 0.04
C THR A 102 2.15 14.30 0.81
N SER A 103 1.26 13.54 0.16
CA SER A 103 0.05 13.02 0.79
C SER A 103 0.35 12.14 2.00
N ILE A 104 1.34 11.25 1.90
CA ILE A 104 1.74 10.39 3.02
C ILE A 104 2.28 11.22 4.19
N VAL A 105 3.15 12.20 3.93
CA VAL A 105 3.70 13.07 4.98
C VAL A 105 2.58 13.84 5.70
N GLU A 106 1.61 14.37 4.96
CA GLU A 106 0.43 15.04 5.53
C GLU A 106 -0.36 14.10 6.46
N MET A 107 -0.61 12.87 6.00
CA MET A 107 -1.32 11.85 6.78
C MET A 107 -0.53 11.41 8.02
N GLU A 108 0.79 11.22 7.91
CA GLU A 108 1.66 10.88 9.03
C GLU A 108 1.67 11.96 10.11
N ASN A 109 1.81 13.22 9.71
CA ASN A 109 1.81 14.35 10.65
C ASN A 109 0.46 14.47 11.34
N THR A 110 -0.64 14.36 10.59
CA THR A 110 -2.00 14.38 11.14
C THR A 110 -2.21 13.24 12.14
N TYR A 111 -1.76 12.02 11.81
CA TYR A 111 -1.85 10.87 12.68
C TYR A 111 -1.07 11.09 13.98
N LYS A 112 0.18 11.54 13.89
CA LYS A 112 1.02 11.82 15.06
C LYS A 112 0.38 12.84 16.00
N GLU A 113 -0.15 13.94 15.45
CA GLU A 113 -0.81 14.98 16.24
C GLU A 113 -2.07 14.46 16.93
N LYS A 114 -2.92 13.75 16.19
CA LYS A 114 -4.22 13.26 16.70
C LYS A 114 -4.08 12.09 17.68
N THR A 115 -2.98 11.34 17.61
CA THR A 115 -2.69 10.20 18.48
C THR A 115 -1.60 10.51 19.53
N LYS A 116 -1.27 11.79 19.76
CA LYS A 116 -0.15 12.17 20.64
C LYS A 116 -0.28 11.66 22.08
N LYS A 117 -1.50 11.60 22.61
CA LYS A 117 -1.82 11.13 23.97
C LYS A 117 -2.04 9.61 24.08
N MET A 118 -2.03 8.89 22.96
CA MET A 118 -2.22 7.45 22.94
C MET A 118 -0.90 6.73 23.24
N ASP A 119 -1.01 5.50 23.75
CA ASP A 119 0.15 4.64 23.97
C ASP A 119 0.98 4.50 22.69
N LYS A 120 2.31 4.56 22.85
CA LYS A 120 3.26 4.57 21.73
C LYS A 120 3.26 3.25 20.98
N ALA A 121 3.19 2.12 21.69
CA ALA A 121 3.19 0.81 21.05
C ALA A 121 1.87 0.58 20.30
N TRP A 122 0.75 0.95 20.91
CA TRP A 122 -0.58 0.83 20.31
C TRP A 122 -0.74 1.65 19.03
N LYS A 123 -0.37 2.94 19.07
CA LYS A 123 -0.51 3.80 17.88
C LYS A 123 0.45 3.39 16.76
N GLN A 124 1.65 2.92 17.10
CA GLN A 124 2.60 2.39 16.13
C GLN A 124 2.05 1.12 15.47
N ASP A 125 1.44 0.24 16.25
CA ASP A 125 0.84 -0.98 15.76
C ASP A 125 -0.35 -0.72 14.83
N MET A 126 -1.27 0.18 15.21
CA MET A 126 -2.40 0.55 14.34
C MET A 126 -1.94 1.10 12.99
N TRP A 127 -0.92 1.97 13.02
CA TRP A 127 -0.31 2.48 11.79
C TRP A 127 0.29 1.35 10.95
N THR A 128 1.19 0.56 11.55
CA THR A 128 1.98 -0.44 10.83
C THR A 128 1.11 -1.59 10.30
N ARG A 129 0.20 -2.11 11.14
CA ARG A 129 -0.60 -3.30 10.85
C ARG A 129 -1.73 -3.02 9.87
N LYS A 130 -2.39 -1.86 10.00
CA LYS A 130 -3.56 -1.50 9.18
C LYS A 130 -3.17 -0.53 8.07
N TRP A 131 -2.66 0.64 8.42
CA TRP A 131 -2.48 1.74 7.47
C TRP A 131 -1.31 1.53 6.50
N SER A 132 -0.13 1.13 6.99
CA SER A 132 1.03 0.87 6.12
C SER A 132 0.74 -0.22 5.09
N LYS A 133 -0.02 -1.27 5.47
CA LYS A 133 -0.44 -2.33 4.55
C LYS A 133 -1.39 -1.81 3.46
N TYR A 134 -2.30 -0.91 3.81
CA TYR A 134 -3.15 -0.22 2.84
C TYR A 134 -2.30 0.61 1.86
N LEU A 135 -1.38 1.44 2.36
CA LEU A 135 -0.49 2.27 1.53
C LEU A 135 0.36 1.42 0.58
N GLU A 136 0.84 0.27 1.04
CA GLU A 136 1.59 -0.69 0.23
C GLU A 136 0.80 -1.22 -0.97
N ASN A 137 -0.47 -1.56 -0.75
CA ASN A 137 -1.36 -2.05 -1.80
C ASN A 137 -1.70 -0.95 -2.80
N THR A 138 -2.01 0.25 -2.30
CA THR A 138 -2.29 1.42 -3.14
C THR A 138 -1.08 1.80 -3.99
N HIS A 139 0.12 1.78 -3.42
CA HIS A 139 1.36 2.03 -4.16
C HIS A 139 1.58 0.99 -5.26
N LYS A 140 1.45 -0.31 -4.95
CA LYS A 140 1.57 -1.38 -5.95
C LYS A 140 0.56 -1.21 -7.09
N LEU A 141 -0.68 -0.84 -6.77
CA LEU A 141 -1.73 -0.66 -7.75
C LEU A 141 -1.48 0.55 -8.66
N ILE A 142 -1.11 1.71 -8.09
CA ILE A 142 -0.71 2.88 -8.87
C ILE A 142 0.47 2.52 -9.78
N SER A 143 1.50 1.88 -9.23
CA SER A 143 2.68 1.44 -9.98
C SER A 143 2.32 0.51 -11.15
N SER A 144 1.42 -0.45 -10.93
CA SER A 144 0.92 -1.34 -11.98
C SER A 144 0.22 -0.57 -13.09
N LYS A 145 -0.62 0.42 -12.75
CA LYS A 145 -1.35 1.23 -13.76
C LYS A 145 -0.42 2.16 -14.53
N LEU A 146 0.55 2.78 -13.87
CA LEU A 146 1.58 3.59 -14.53
C LEU A 146 2.40 2.76 -15.55
N ASN A 147 2.63 1.49 -15.25
CA ASN A 147 3.38 0.56 -16.11
C ASN A 147 2.51 -0.21 -17.12
N SER A 148 1.20 0.04 -17.17
CA SER A 148 0.31 -0.62 -18.13
C SER A 148 0.58 -0.09 -19.56
N PRO A 149 0.84 -0.96 -20.56
CA PRO A 149 1.01 -0.52 -21.94
C PRO A 149 -0.31 -0.06 -22.57
N ASP A 150 -1.44 -0.59 -22.10
CA ASP A 150 -2.78 -0.35 -22.67
C ASP A 150 -3.41 0.98 -22.26
N LEU A 151 -2.77 1.73 -21.36
CA LEU A 151 -3.29 3.00 -20.85
C LEU A 151 -2.57 4.19 -21.47
N SER A 152 -3.36 5.18 -21.91
CA SER A 152 -2.81 6.46 -22.33
C SER A 152 -2.13 7.18 -21.16
N ILE A 153 -1.18 8.07 -21.43
CA ILE A 153 -0.52 8.88 -20.39
C ILE A 153 -1.55 9.66 -19.57
N ARG A 154 -2.58 10.20 -20.22
CA ARG A 154 -3.68 10.93 -19.58
C ARG A 154 -4.49 10.04 -18.63
N ASP A 155 -4.79 8.80 -19.02
CA ASP A 155 -5.57 7.90 -18.19
C ASP A 155 -4.75 7.40 -17.00
N LYS A 156 -3.45 7.14 -17.19
CA LYS A 156 -2.50 6.84 -16.12
C LYS A 156 -2.47 7.93 -15.06
N GLU A 157 -2.41 9.19 -15.49
CA GLU A 157 -2.44 10.36 -14.62
C GLU A 157 -3.74 10.42 -13.81
N LYS A 158 -4.89 10.38 -14.49
CA LYS A 158 -6.20 10.42 -13.83
C LYS A 158 -6.38 9.29 -12.82
N ILE A 159 -6.02 8.07 -13.19
CA ILE A 159 -6.12 6.91 -12.30
C ILE A 159 -5.25 7.15 -11.06
N ALA A 160 -4.00 7.57 -11.22
CA ALA A 160 -3.11 7.83 -10.10
C ALA A 160 -3.65 8.95 -9.19
N GLU A 161 -4.14 10.06 -9.75
CA GLU A 161 -4.74 11.17 -9.00
C GLU A 161 -5.97 10.71 -8.20
N ILE A 162 -6.84 9.89 -8.81
CA ILE A 162 -8.00 9.29 -8.15
C ILE A 162 -7.54 8.42 -6.97
N TRP A 163 -6.60 7.51 -7.15
CA TRP A 163 -6.11 6.65 -6.06
C TRP A 163 -5.46 7.43 -4.92
N ILE A 164 -4.73 8.50 -5.23
CA ILE A 164 -4.17 9.39 -4.20
C ILE A 164 -5.30 10.09 -3.43
N PHE A 165 -6.34 10.58 -4.13
CA PHE A 165 -7.50 11.19 -3.51
C PHE A 165 -8.24 10.23 -2.57
N TRP A 166 -8.53 9.00 -3.04
CA TRP A 166 -9.17 7.98 -2.20
C TRP A 166 -8.33 7.63 -0.99
N ALA A 167 -7.00 7.51 -1.12
CA ALA A 167 -6.13 7.26 0.02
C ALA A 167 -6.24 8.35 1.10
N LYS A 168 -6.36 9.63 0.71
CA LYS A 168 -6.58 10.73 1.68
C LYS A 168 -7.95 10.63 2.35
N THR A 169 -8.99 10.27 1.60
CA THR A 169 -10.35 10.09 2.16
C THR A 169 -10.40 8.92 3.13
N ASP A 170 -9.84 7.77 2.73
CA ASP A 170 -9.78 6.55 3.52
C ASP A 170 -8.94 6.76 4.79
N PHE A 171 -7.94 7.64 4.76
CA PHE A 171 -7.17 8.01 5.94
C PHE A 171 -8.03 8.63 7.04
N ASN A 172 -9.00 9.48 6.69
CA ASN A 172 -9.90 10.06 7.69
C ASN A 172 -10.77 8.98 8.34
N VAL A 173 -11.24 8.01 7.56
CA VAL A 173 -12.00 6.86 8.07
C VAL A 173 -11.13 6.02 8.99
N PHE A 174 -9.91 5.70 8.57
CA PHE A 174 -8.93 4.98 9.40
C PHE A 174 -8.65 5.72 10.71
N LEU A 175 -8.39 7.03 10.66
CA LEU A 175 -8.09 7.84 11.83
C LEU A 175 -9.26 7.86 12.82
N ASN A 176 -10.49 8.03 12.32
CA ASN A 176 -11.69 7.98 13.15
C ASN A 176 -11.86 6.60 13.81
N HIS A 177 -11.62 5.53 13.05
CA HIS A 177 -11.63 4.17 13.58
C HIS A 177 -10.61 3.98 14.71
N VAL A 178 -9.37 4.47 14.53
CA VAL A 178 -8.32 4.43 15.55
C VAL A 178 -8.75 5.19 16.81
N ILE A 179 -9.22 6.43 16.68
CA ILE A 179 -9.67 7.23 17.82
C ILE A 179 -10.82 6.54 18.56
N SER A 180 -11.79 5.99 17.82
CA SER A 180 -12.92 5.27 18.42
C SER A 180 -12.46 4.03 19.18
N GLU A 181 -11.61 3.20 18.58
CA GLU A 181 -11.10 1.97 19.19
C GLU A 181 -10.28 2.26 20.46
N TRP A 182 -9.50 3.35 20.45
CA TRP A 182 -8.78 3.81 21.65
C TRP A 182 -9.73 4.21 22.78
N ASN A 183 -10.72 5.05 22.49
CA ASN A 183 -11.66 5.54 23.50
C ASN A 183 -12.50 4.40 24.11
N SER A 184 -12.96 3.46 23.28
CA SER A 184 -13.69 2.29 23.76
C SER A 184 -12.85 1.45 24.73
N ASN A 185 -11.58 1.18 24.39
CA ASN A 185 -10.69 0.42 25.26
C ASN A 185 -10.41 1.14 26.58
N TYR A 186 -10.29 2.48 26.58
CA TYR A 186 -10.05 3.26 27.79
C TYR A 186 -11.25 3.25 28.74
N ASN A 187 -12.47 3.45 28.21
CA ASN A 187 -13.70 3.44 29.00
C ASN A 187 -13.92 2.08 29.68
N THR A 188 -13.67 0.97 28.96
CA THR A 188 -13.79 -0.38 29.54
C THR A 188 -12.77 -0.64 30.65
N ILE A 189 -11.55 -0.11 30.54
CA ILE A 189 -10.54 -0.23 31.60
C ILE A 189 -10.96 0.58 32.83
N GLU A 190 -11.46 1.80 32.64
CA GLU A 190 -11.91 2.66 33.75
C GLU A 190 -13.10 2.06 34.51
N GLU A 191 -14.10 1.53 33.79
CA GLU A 191 -15.25 0.82 34.37
C GLU A 191 -14.80 -0.42 35.17
N SER A 192 -13.89 -1.22 34.62
CA SER A 192 -13.36 -2.40 35.31
C SER A 192 -12.56 -2.06 36.57
N ALA A 193 -11.81 -0.95 36.56
CA ALA A 193 -11.03 -0.50 37.70
C ALA A 193 -11.92 0.04 38.83
N GLN A 194 -13.00 0.75 38.49
CA GLN A 194 -13.97 1.25 39.47
C GLN A 194 -14.75 0.11 40.14
N GLU A 195 -15.09 -0.95 39.42
CA GLU A 195 -15.81 -2.09 39.98
C GLU A 195 -14.95 -2.91 40.95
N VAL A 196 -13.67 -3.11 40.65
CA VAL A 196 -12.70 -3.74 41.57
C VAL A 196 -12.49 -2.89 42.84
N ALA A 197 -12.53 -1.56 42.73
CA ALA A 197 -12.40 -0.66 43.87
C ALA A 197 -13.63 -0.71 44.80
N LYS A 198 -14.83 -0.93 44.25
CA LYS A 198 -16.06 -1.10 45.06
C LYS A 198 -16.08 -2.43 45.81
N MET A 199 -15.56 -3.52 45.22
CA MET A 199 -15.51 -4.83 45.89
C MET A 199 -14.49 -4.93 47.04
N LYS A 200 -13.58 -3.94 47.16
CA LYS A 200 -12.58 -3.87 48.22
C LYS A 200 -12.99 -2.95 49.40
N LYS A 201 -14.19 -2.38 49.35
CA LYS A 201 -14.82 -1.65 50.45
C LYS A 201 -15.92 -2.50 51.06
#